data_AF-A0A2R4FE19-F1
#
_entry.id   AF-A0A2R4FE19-F1
#
_cell.length_a   1.000
_cell.length_b   1.000
_cell.length_c   1.000
_cell.angle_alpha   90.00
_cell.angle_beta   90.00
_cell.angle_gamma   90.00
#
_symmetry.space_group_name_H-M   'P 1'
#
loop_
_entity.id
_entity.type
_entity.pdbx_description
1 polymer ?
#
loop_
_entity_poly.entity_id
_entity_poly.type
_entity_poly.pdbx_seq_one_letter_code
_entity_poly.pdbx_strand_id
1 'polypeptide(L)'
;MRQNAPVVSAAPTWRWWGPLRLALVLLWLLAAGTAWWAAPREQSYDRARADVLDGRVSAYQWGDGWDVDPLPWFHAPTLHASGTLGPLFVWRTPDGRVHWTDTGRFDQVSLGGTVEPADYSGPGAVGIAQHLRAAGLEHRAGDVHPLGAAAVTGLGLLLGAVFLGVLGAGPAPVHGTRWFWFWLVAIAPYGLGLLFWLGRDRPWSRSTAPVGMLGGGERRDRGALGFGLGVLAAILVGAVLLFLHDALGDRWVPRSGG
;
A
#
# COMPACT_ATOMS: atom_id res chain seq x y z
N MET A 1 -28.59 -28.46 -57.12
CA MET A 1 -28.68 -27.85 -55.78
C MET A 1 -27.44 -28.22 -54.98
N ARG A 2 -26.50 -27.30 -54.76
CA ARG A 2 -25.37 -27.49 -53.84
C ARG A 2 -25.71 -26.78 -52.53
N GLN A 3 -25.82 -27.52 -51.43
CA GLN A 3 -25.99 -26.95 -50.10
C GLN A 3 -24.66 -26.30 -49.69
N ASN A 4 -24.69 -24.99 -49.46
CA ASN A 4 -23.57 -24.26 -48.88
C ASN A 4 -23.45 -24.65 -47.41
N ALA A 5 -22.38 -25.34 -47.05
CA ALA A 5 -22.02 -25.56 -45.65
C ALA A 5 -21.72 -24.19 -44.99
N PRO A 6 -22.16 -23.96 -43.74
CA PRO A 6 -21.82 -22.73 -43.03
C PRO A 6 -20.30 -22.70 -42.78
N VAL A 7 -19.63 -21.71 -43.34
CA VAL A 7 -18.25 -21.38 -43.01
C VAL A 7 -18.24 -20.94 -41.55
N VAL A 8 -17.81 -21.83 -40.66
CA VAL A 8 -17.50 -21.49 -39.27
C VAL A 8 -16.33 -20.51 -39.31
N SER A 9 -16.62 -19.22 -39.17
CA SER A 9 -15.58 -18.20 -39.02
C SER A 9 -14.78 -18.52 -37.75
N ALA A 10 -13.54 -18.96 -37.92
CA ALA A 10 -12.60 -19.09 -36.83
C ALA A 10 -12.39 -17.70 -36.21
N ALA A 11 -12.99 -17.46 -35.04
CA ALA A 11 -12.82 -16.20 -34.32
C ALA A 11 -11.31 -15.97 -34.06
N PRO A 12 -10.80 -14.75 -34.26
CA PRO A 12 -9.39 -14.45 -34.08
C PRO A 12 -8.95 -14.84 -32.66
N THR A 13 -8.00 -15.77 -32.58
CA THR A 13 -7.40 -16.23 -31.32
C THR A 13 -6.50 -15.12 -30.81
N TRP A 14 -7.07 -14.26 -29.97
CA TRP A 14 -6.41 -13.09 -29.42
C TRP A 14 -5.27 -13.51 -28.48
N ARG A 15 -4.07 -13.70 -29.04
CA ARG A 15 -2.82 -14.18 -28.40
C ARG A 15 -2.27 -13.31 -27.25
N TRP A 16 -2.91 -12.20 -26.92
CA TRP A 16 -2.36 -11.16 -26.03
C TRP A 16 -2.74 -11.32 -24.54
N TRP A 17 -3.65 -12.24 -24.20
CA TRP A 17 -4.14 -12.41 -22.82
C TRP A 17 -3.11 -12.97 -21.84
N GLY A 18 -2.26 -13.89 -22.30
CA GLY A 18 -1.14 -14.40 -21.49
C GLY A 18 -0.15 -13.29 -21.13
N PRO A 19 0.37 -12.53 -22.12
CA PRO A 19 1.18 -11.35 -21.88
C PRO A 19 0.51 -10.31 -20.97
N LEU A 20 -0.78 -10.02 -21.16
CA LEU A 20 -1.51 -9.07 -20.31
C LEU A 20 -1.53 -9.50 -18.84
N ARG A 21 -1.83 -10.77 -18.56
CA ARG A 21 -1.81 -11.28 -17.18
C ARG A 21 -0.41 -11.16 -16.56
N LEU A 22 0.63 -11.49 -17.31
CA LEU A 22 2.01 -11.32 -16.86
C LEU A 22 2.33 -9.85 -16.59
N ALA A 23 1.91 -8.95 -17.47
CA ALA A 23 2.07 -7.51 -17.28
C ALA A 23 1.38 -7.02 -16.00
N LEU A 24 0.15 -7.49 -15.71
CA LEU A 24 -0.55 -7.15 -14.47
C LEU A 24 0.16 -7.67 -13.21
N VAL A 25 0.70 -8.89 -13.26
CA VAL A 25 1.49 -9.45 -12.15
C VAL A 25 2.80 -8.68 -11.96
N LEU A 26 3.50 -8.34 -13.05
CA LEU A 26 4.72 -7.54 -13.00
C LEU A 26 4.44 -6.13 -12.47
N LEU A 27 3.32 -5.53 -12.87
CA LEU A 27 2.89 -4.22 -12.36
C LEU A 27 2.57 -4.28 -10.87
N TRP A 28 1.90 -5.35 -10.43
CA TRP A 28 1.65 -5.61 -9.01
C TRP A 28 2.95 -5.76 -8.22
N LEU A 29 3.91 -6.54 -8.73
CA LEU A 29 5.23 -6.72 -8.09
C LEU A 29 6.01 -5.42 -8.01
N LEU A 30 5.97 -4.60 -9.07
CA LEU A 30 6.60 -3.29 -9.10
C LEU A 30 5.97 -2.35 -8.07
N ALA A 31 4.64 -2.31 -7.99
CA ALA A 31 3.92 -1.52 -6.99
C ALA A 31 4.24 -1.98 -5.57
N ALA A 32 4.19 -3.29 -5.30
CA ALA A 32 4.49 -3.87 -4.00
C ALA A 32 5.94 -3.60 -3.57
N GLY A 33 6.91 -3.82 -4.46
CA GLY A 33 8.32 -3.58 -4.18
C GLY A 33 8.63 -2.10 -3.96
N THR A 34 8.01 -1.22 -4.74
CA THR A 34 8.16 0.24 -4.56
C THR A 34 7.52 0.71 -3.26
N ALA A 35 6.31 0.24 -2.93
CA ALA A 35 5.65 0.55 -1.66
C ALA A 35 6.47 0.10 -0.46
N TRP A 36 7.02 -1.13 -0.52
CA TRP A 36 7.90 -1.65 0.54
C TRP A 36 9.20 -0.86 0.68
N TRP A 37 9.80 -0.46 -0.44
CA TRP A 37 11.02 0.36 -0.42
C TRP A 37 10.75 1.77 0.12
N ALA A 38 9.59 2.35 -0.23
CA ALA A 38 9.17 3.70 0.14
C ALA A 38 8.57 3.80 1.55
N ALA A 39 8.29 2.67 2.21
CA ALA A 39 7.68 2.65 3.52
C ALA A 39 8.57 3.35 4.58
N PRO A 40 8.02 4.28 5.37
CA PRO A 40 8.74 4.93 6.47
C PRO A 40 9.28 3.92 7.47
N ARG A 41 10.56 4.06 7.87
CA ARG A 41 11.19 3.18 8.87
C ARG A 41 11.47 3.91 10.17
N GLU A 42 11.13 3.31 11.32
CA GLU A 42 11.58 3.84 12.61
C GLU A 42 13.11 3.80 12.67
N GLN A 43 13.70 4.86 13.18
CA GLN A 43 15.12 5.02 13.44
C GLN A 43 15.32 5.63 14.83
N SER A 44 16.51 5.45 15.38
CA SER A 44 16.84 6.02 16.67
C SER A 44 16.98 7.54 16.62
N TYR A 45 16.77 8.18 17.77
CA TYR A 45 17.03 9.60 17.95
C TYR A 45 18.47 9.99 17.55
N ASP A 46 19.46 9.18 17.94
CA ASP A 46 20.86 9.43 17.59
C ASP A 46 21.09 9.43 16.08
N ARG A 47 20.37 8.56 15.36
CA ARG A 47 20.44 8.52 13.90
C ARG A 47 19.82 9.76 13.28
N ALA A 48 18.65 10.18 13.77
CA ALA A 48 18.01 11.42 13.34
C ALA A 48 18.95 12.61 13.55
N ARG A 49 19.55 12.72 14.74
CA ARG A 49 20.52 13.76 15.07
C ARG A 49 21.74 13.72 14.16
N ALA A 50 22.33 12.55 13.91
CA ALA A 50 23.47 12.41 13.02
C ALA A 50 23.12 12.84 11.58
N ASP A 51 21.97 12.41 11.05
CA ASP A 51 21.55 12.79 9.70
C ASP A 51 21.28 14.30 9.58
N VAL A 52 20.76 14.94 10.64
CA VAL A 52 20.61 16.41 10.70
C VAL A 52 21.97 17.11 10.71
N LEU A 53 22.89 16.67 11.59
CA LEU A 53 24.22 17.25 11.72
C LEU A 53 25.05 17.10 10.44
N ASP A 54 24.91 15.97 9.75
CA ASP A 54 25.58 15.69 8.48
C ASP A 54 24.89 16.36 7.27
N GLY A 55 23.80 17.12 7.49
CA GLY A 55 23.06 17.79 6.42
C GLY A 55 22.32 16.85 5.46
N ARG A 56 22.13 15.58 5.86
CA ARG A 56 21.48 14.51 5.07
C ARG A 56 19.96 14.59 5.10
N VAL A 57 19.36 15.58 5.73
CA VAL A 57 17.91 15.81 5.71
C VAL A 57 17.52 16.64 4.49
N SER A 58 16.89 16.03 3.49
CA SER A 58 16.40 16.71 2.28
C SER A 58 15.03 17.37 2.45
N ALA A 59 14.18 16.79 3.30
CA ALA A 59 12.89 17.32 3.71
C ALA A 59 12.55 16.74 5.10
N TYR A 60 11.81 17.48 5.92
CA TYR A 60 11.33 16.96 7.20
C TYR A 60 9.96 17.52 7.58
N GLN A 61 9.25 16.76 8.40
CA GLN A 61 7.91 17.08 8.91
C GLN A 61 7.79 16.66 10.37
N TRP A 62 7.01 17.43 11.12
CA TRP A 62 6.59 17.11 12.47
C TRP A 62 5.12 16.70 12.48
N GLY A 63 4.79 15.68 13.26
CA GLY A 63 3.43 15.18 13.35
C GLY A 63 3.13 14.48 14.65
N ASP A 64 1.85 14.18 14.83
CA ASP A 64 1.27 13.60 16.04
C ASP A 64 0.60 12.24 15.79
N GLY A 65 0.34 11.90 14.53
CA GLY A 65 -0.23 10.61 14.14
C GLY A 65 0.09 10.25 12.70
N TRP A 66 -0.17 8.98 12.36
CA TRP A 66 -0.13 8.49 10.99
C TRP A 66 -1.53 8.31 10.47
N ASP A 67 -1.79 8.82 9.27
CA ASP A 67 -2.97 8.48 8.53
C ASP A 67 -2.75 7.12 7.84
N VAL A 68 -3.74 6.25 8.00
CA VAL A 68 -3.72 4.89 7.46
C VAL A 68 -4.98 4.74 6.63
N ASP A 69 -4.96 5.38 5.46
CA ASP A 69 -6.07 5.26 4.54
C ASP A 69 -6.24 3.79 4.09
N PRO A 70 -7.44 3.22 4.21
CA PRO A 70 -7.69 1.82 3.84
C PRO A 70 -7.63 1.58 2.32
N LEU A 71 -7.57 2.64 1.51
CA LEU A 71 -7.53 2.60 0.06
C LEU A 71 -6.61 3.70 -0.47
N PRO A 72 -5.80 3.44 -1.52
CA PRO A 72 -5.68 2.21 -2.31
C PRO A 72 -4.68 1.17 -1.76
N TRP A 73 -4.68 -0.05 -2.34
CA TRP A 73 -3.90 -1.24 -1.91
C TRP A 73 -2.41 -1.05 -1.57
N PHE A 74 -1.79 0.02 -2.09
CA PHE A 74 -0.37 0.31 -1.92
C PHE A 74 -0.11 1.70 -1.31
N HIS A 75 -1.06 2.21 -0.52
CA HIS A 75 -0.93 3.50 0.13
C HIS A 75 0.29 3.54 1.07
N ALA A 76 1.09 4.59 0.94
CA ALA A 76 2.17 4.86 1.89
C ALA A 76 1.59 5.71 3.02
N PRO A 77 1.75 5.33 4.29
CA PRO A 77 1.19 6.07 5.41
C PRO A 77 1.73 7.50 5.39
N THR A 78 0.84 8.48 5.57
CA THR A 78 1.18 9.90 5.62
C THR A 78 1.15 10.37 7.06
N LEU A 79 2.01 11.33 7.39
CA LEU A 79 2.04 11.90 8.72
C LEU A 79 1.00 13.02 8.82
N HIS A 80 0.18 12.99 9.87
CA HIS A 80 -0.69 14.12 10.20
C HIS A 80 0.18 15.26 10.73
N ALA A 81 0.10 16.42 10.08
CA ALA A 81 0.90 17.58 10.47
C ALA A 81 0.34 18.19 11.76
N SER A 82 1.14 18.19 12.83
CA SER A 82 0.71 18.72 14.13
C SER A 82 0.67 20.26 14.21
N GLY A 83 1.16 20.97 13.18
CA GLY A 83 1.30 22.44 13.17
C GLY A 83 2.39 22.98 14.12
N THR A 84 2.87 22.17 15.06
CA THR A 84 3.92 22.44 16.05
C THR A 84 5.02 21.38 16.01
N LEU A 85 5.96 21.39 16.97
CA LEU A 85 6.95 20.32 17.15
C LEU A 85 6.29 19.09 17.80
N GLY A 86 5.61 18.28 16.99
CA GLY A 86 4.91 17.06 17.40
C GLY A 86 5.83 15.94 17.92
N PRO A 87 5.26 14.86 18.48
CA PRO A 87 6.05 13.75 19.01
C PRO A 87 6.78 12.97 17.91
N LEU A 88 6.28 12.95 16.68
CA LEU A 88 6.87 12.23 15.56
C LEU A 88 7.69 13.18 14.69
N PHE A 89 8.97 12.86 14.54
CA PHE A 89 9.85 13.52 13.57
C PHE A 89 10.06 12.61 12.37
N VAL A 90 9.65 13.05 11.19
CA VAL A 90 9.83 12.34 9.93
C VAL A 90 10.80 13.11 9.05
N TRP A 91 11.76 12.43 8.45
CA TRP A 91 12.70 13.05 7.52
C TRP A 91 12.97 12.15 6.31
N ARG A 92 13.33 12.80 5.20
CA ARG A 92 13.74 12.13 3.97
C ARG A 92 15.21 12.39 3.67
N THR A 93 15.94 11.35 3.34
CA THR A 93 17.34 11.42 2.91
C THR A 93 17.48 11.61 1.39
N PRO A 94 18.64 12.05 0.85
CA PRO A 94 18.84 12.27 -0.58
C PRO A 94 18.62 11.04 -1.46
N ASP A 95 18.77 9.84 -0.90
CA ASP A 95 18.47 8.57 -1.59
C ASP A 95 16.96 8.28 -1.67
N GLY A 96 16.11 9.16 -1.13
CA GLY A 96 14.65 9.08 -1.23
C GLY A 96 13.96 8.30 -0.13
N ARG A 97 14.72 7.71 0.80
CA ARG A 97 14.17 6.95 1.93
C ARG A 97 13.55 7.88 2.96
N VAL A 98 12.43 7.43 3.52
CA VAL A 98 11.75 8.13 4.60
C VAL A 98 12.02 7.39 5.91
N HIS A 99 12.44 8.16 6.90
CA HIS A 99 12.74 7.71 8.24
C HIS A 99 11.86 8.47 9.23
N TRP A 100 11.57 7.85 10.36
CA TRP A 100 10.85 8.51 11.43
C TRP A 100 11.38 8.12 12.80
N THR A 101 11.15 8.96 13.79
CA THR A 101 11.48 8.67 15.18
C THR A 101 10.44 9.29 16.11
N ASP A 102 10.17 8.61 17.23
CA ASP A 102 9.28 9.09 18.29
C ASP A 102 10.10 9.86 19.32
N THR A 103 10.07 11.19 19.20
CA THR A 103 10.82 12.12 20.06
C THR A 103 10.22 12.27 21.45
N GLY A 104 8.99 11.78 21.68
CA GLY A 104 8.31 11.82 22.97
C GLY A 104 8.79 10.76 23.96
N ARG A 105 9.50 9.71 23.50
CA ARG A 105 10.05 8.65 24.37
C ARG A 105 11.38 8.99 25.04
N PHE A 106 11.92 10.19 24.80
CA PHE A 106 13.25 10.57 25.23
C PHE A 106 13.16 11.73 26.23
N ASP A 107 13.40 11.43 27.51
CA ASP A 107 13.24 12.38 28.62
C ASP A 107 14.50 13.20 28.90
N GLN A 108 15.65 12.82 28.31
CA GLN A 108 16.95 13.41 28.61
C GLN A 108 17.68 13.84 27.34
N VAL A 109 17.39 15.07 26.91
CA VAL A 109 18.24 15.78 25.95
C VAL A 109 18.79 17.03 26.63
N SER A 110 20.10 17.24 26.55
CA SER A 110 20.74 18.46 27.04
C SER A 110 20.27 19.65 26.22
N LEU A 111 19.26 20.36 26.70
CA LEU A 111 18.72 21.56 26.06
C LEU A 111 19.64 22.75 26.30
N GLY A 112 20.04 23.43 25.23
CA GLY A 112 20.66 24.75 25.33
C GLY A 112 19.57 25.82 25.46
N GLY A 113 19.30 26.30 26.67
CA GLY A 113 18.43 27.45 26.93
C GLY A 113 17.01 27.14 27.43
N THR A 114 16.25 28.19 27.73
CA THR A 114 14.84 28.14 28.17
C THR A 114 13.91 28.06 26.96
N VAL A 115 13.20 26.94 26.79
CA VAL A 115 12.23 26.74 25.71
C VAL A 115 10.84 26.57 26.32
N GLU A 116 9.85 27.36 25.87
CA GLU A 116 8.49 27.36 26.43
C GLU A 116 7.74 26.04 26.15
N PRO A 117 7.35 25.26 27.19
CA PRO A 117 6.79 23.91 27.04
C PRO A 117 5.51 23.77 26.20
N ALA A 118 4.84 24.87 25.86
CA ALA A 118 3.56 24.85 25.17
C ALA A 118 3.67 24.55 23.66
N ASP A 119 4.87 24.67 23.07
CA ASP A 119 5.06 24.58 21.61
C ASP A 119 5.68 23.25 21.12
N TYR A 120 5.94 22.30 22.03
CA TYR A 120 6.64 21.06 21.70
C TYR A 120 6.21 19.85 22.55
N SER A 121 6.27 18.66 21.95
CA SER A 121 5.82 17.40 22.59
C SER A 121 6.84 16.75 23.54
N GLY A 122 8.09 17.21 23.57
CA GLY A 122 9.10 16.71 24.50
C GLY A 122 10.51 17.26 24.25
N PRO A 123 11.48 16.99 25.15
CA PRO A 123 12.84 17.51 25.04
C PRO A 123 13.60 16.93 23.82
N GLY A 124 13.23 15.73 23.36
CA GLY A 124 13.70 15.18 22.08
C GLY A 124 13.35 16.08 20.88
N ALA A 125 12.11 16.56 20.81
CA ALA A 125 11.65 17.40 19.71
C ALA A 125 12.44 18.72 19.65
N VAL A 126 12.62 19.36 20.81
CA VAL A 126 13.41 20.58 20.96
C VAL A 126 14.86 20.35 20.56
N GLY A 127 15.46 19.24 21.00
CA GLY A 127 16.82 18.87 20.65
C GLY A 127 17.04 18.82 19.15
N ILE A 128 16.20 18.08 18.40
CA ILE A 128 16.30 18.01 16.94
C ILE A 128 16.06 19.37 16.30
N ALA A 129 15.06 20.14 16.76
CA ALA A 129 14.78 21.48 16.24
C ALA A 129 15.98 22.44 16.39
N GLN A 130 16.68 22.39 17.53
CA GLN A 130 17.90 23.18 17.74
C GLN A 130 19.01 22.78 16.75
N HIS A 131 19.21 21.48 16.51
CA HIS A 131 20.20 21.00 15.54
C HIS A 131 19.82 21.39 14.10
N LEU A 132 18.54 21.33 13.73
CA LEU A 132 18.04 21.77 12.41
C LEU A 132 18.30 23.26 12.18
N ARG A 133 18.05 24.09 13.20
CA ARG A 133 18.33 25.53 13.17
C ARG A 133 19.83 25.81 13.04
N ALA A 134 20.64 25.14 13.87
CA ALA A 134 22.09 25.28 13.82
C ALA A 134 22.69 24.86 12.47
N ALA A 135 22.10 23.85 11.82
CA ALA A 135 22.49 23.39 10.49
C ALA A 135 21.88 24.22 9.34
N GLY A 136 21.04 25.23 9.63
CA GLY A 136 20.38 26.08 8.64
C GLY A 136 19.35 25.34 7.78
N LEU A 137 18.80 24.22 8.26
CA LEU A 137 17.91 23.34 7.51
C LEU A 137 16.43 23.71 7.64
N GLU A 138 16.09 24.78 8.37
CA GLU A 138 14.69 25.15 8.66
C GLU A 138 13.83 25.30 7.41
N HIS A 139 14.41 25.81 6.32
CA HIS A 139 13.76 25.97 5.01
C HIS A 139 13.33 24.65 4.33
N ARG A 140 13.75 23.49 4.85
CA ARG A 140 13.39 22.15 4.34
C ARG A 140 12.16 21.55 5.04
N ALA A 141 11.52 22.32 5.93
CA ALA A 141 10.24 21.93 6.53
C ALA A 141 9.15 21.84 5.46
N GLY A 142 8.37 20.77 5.48
CA GLY A 142 7.22 20.59 4.60
C GLY A 142 6.76 19.14 4.55
N ASP A 143 5.71 18.87 3.79
CA ASP A 143 5.14 17.52 3.70
C ASP A 143 6.17 16.51 3.20
N VAL A 144 6.43 15.48 3.99
CA VAL A 144 7.37 14.42 3.64
C VAL A 144 6.62 13.30 2.95
N HIS A 145 6.65 13.33 1.63
CA HIS A 145 6.17 12.23 0.81
C HIS A 145 7.32 11.31 0.37
N PRO A 146 7.16 9.99 0.43
CA PRO A 146 8.08 9.06 -0.18
C PRO A 146 8.21 9.32 -1.68
N LEU A 147 9.42 9.21 -2.23
CA LEU A 147 9.61 9.29 -3.67
C LEU A 147 8.84 8.13 -4.34
N GLY A 148 8.02 8.47 -5.34
CA GLY A 148 7.21 7.48 -6.06
C GLY A 148 5.86 7.15 -5.42
N ALA A 149 5.47 7.75 -4.30
CA ALA A 149 4.16 7.52 -3.67
C ALA A 149 2.99 7.75 -4.66
N ALA A 150 3.04 8.83 -5.44
CA ALA A 150 2.04 9.11 -6.47
C ALA A 150 2.00 8.04 -7.58
N ALA A 151 3.17 7.52 -7.99
CA ALA A 151 3.26 6.48 -9.00
C ALA A 151 2.67 5.15 -8.48
N VAL A 152 2.98 4.78 -7.23
CA VAL A 152 2.44 3.59 -6.56
C VAL A 152 0.92 3.67 -6.42
N THR A 153 0.39 4.80 -5.97
CA THR A 153 -1.05 5.09 -5.92
C THR A 153 -1.68 4.98 -7.31
N GLY A 154 -1.07 5.58 -8.33
CA GLY A 154 -1.53 5.51 -9.71
C GLY A 154 -1.55 4.08 -10.27
N LEU A 155 -0.54 3.27 -9.94
CA LEU A 155 -0.50 1.85 -10.31
C LEU A 155 -1.62 1.06 -9.64
N GLY A 156 -1.88 1.31 -8.36
CA GLY A 156 -3.00 0.70 -7.63
C GLY A 156 -4.35 1.05 -8.27
N LEU A 157 -4.57 2.32 -8.60
CA LEU A 157 -5.78 2.79 -9.29
C LEU A 157 -5.93 2.17 -10.68
N LEU A 158 -4.85 2.09 -11.46
CA LEU A 158 -4.85 1.46 -12.77
C LEU A 158 -5.24 -0.03 -12.68
N LEU A 159 -4.62 -0.77 -11.76
CA LEU A 159 -4.93 -2.18 -11.52
C LEU A 159 -6.40 -2.37 -11.09
N GLY A 160 -6.90 -1.52 -10.19
CA GLY A 160 -8.30 -1.53 -9.76
C GLY A 160 -9.27 -1.21 -10.90
N ALA A 161 -8.96 -0.21 -11.73
CA ALA A 161 -9.77 0.17 -12.87
C ALA A 161 -9.83 -0.94 -13.93
N VAL A 162 -8.69 -1.57 -14.24
CA VAL A 162 -8.65 -2.72 -15.16
C VAL A 162 -9.50 -3.86 -14.60
N PHE A 163 -9.37 -4.18 -13.31
CA PHE A 163 -10.18 -5.21 -12.66
C PHE A 163 -11.68 -4.91 -12.77
N LEU A 164 -12.13 -3.72 -12.40
CA LEU A 164 -13.55 -3.33 -12.43
C LEU A 164 -14.10 -3.34 -13.86
N GLY A 165 -13.33 -2.84 -14.84
CA GLY A 165 -13.73 -2.86 -16.25
C GLY A 165 -13.96 -4.29 -16.75
N VAL A 166 -13.09 -5.23 -16.36
CA VAL A 166 -13.22 -6.65 -16.75
C VAL A 166 -14.36 -7.32 -16.02
N LEU A 167 -14.56 -7.01 -14.75
CA LEU A 167 -15.65 -7.59 -13.98
C LEU A 167 -17.02 -7.12 -14.48
N GLY A 168 -17.13 -5.86 -14.91
CA GLY A 168 -18.37 -5.28 -15.43
C GLY A 168 -18.69 -5.69 -16.88
N ALA A 169 -17.73 -5.47 -17.79
CA ALA A 169 -17.92 -5.63 -19.24
C ALA A 169 -17.29 -6.91 -19.81
N GLY A 170 -16.45 -7.61 -19.04
CA GLY A 170 -15.75 -8.81 -19.48
C GLY A 170 -16.56 -10.11 -19.33
N PRO A 171 -15.95 -11.24 -19.74
CA PRO A 171 -16.57 -12.56 -19.65
C PRO A 171 -17.05 -12.89 -18.23
N ALA A 172 -18.12 -13.68 -18.14
CA ALA A 172 -18.56 -14.18 -16.85
C ALA A 172 -17.46 -15.05 -16.20
N PRO A 173 -17.15 -14.84 -14.90
CA PRO A 173 -16.18 -15.67 -14.19
C PRO A 173 -16.58 -17.15 -14.20
N VAL A 174 -15.59 -18.04 -14.17
CA VAL A 174 -15.79 -19.50 -14.28
C VAL A 174 -16.09 -20.10 -12.92
N HIS A 175 -15.34 -19.71 -11.88
CA HIS A 175 -15.43 -20.36 -10.57
C HIS A 175 -16.32 -19.62 -9.56
N GLY A 176 -16.47 -18.31 -9.71
CA GLY A 176 -17.23 -17.46 -8.79
C GLY A 176 -18.30 -16.62 -9.47
N THR A 177 -19.15 -15.98 -8.68
CA THR A 177 -19.96 -14.86 -9.19
C THR A 177 -19.11 -13.60 -9.36
N ARG A 178 -19.57 -12.63 -10.16
CA ARG A 178 -18.92 -11.30 -10.22
C ARG A 178 -18.83 -10.67 -8.83
N TRP A 179 -19.88 -10.81 -8.02
CA TRP A 179 -19.91 -10.32 -6.64
C TRP A 179 -18.93 -11.03 -5.71
N PHE A 180 -18.71 -12.34 -5.90
CA PHE A 180 -17.68 -13.08 -5.15
C PHE A 180 -16.30 -12.45 -5.38
N TRP A 181 -15.94 -12.24 -6.65
CA TRP A 181 -14.64 -11.66 -7.01
C TRP A 181 -14.52 -10.19 -6.63
N PHE A 182 -15.59 -9.40 -6.78
CA PHE A 182 -15.64 -8.01 -6.33
C PHE A 182 -15.25 -7.90 -4.86
N TRP A 183 -15.94 -8.63 -3.98
CA TRP A 183 -15.68 -8.55 -2.55
C TRP A 183 -14.30 -9.05 -2.18
N LEU A 184 -13.85 -10.15 -2.78
CA LEU A 184 -12.53 -10.70 -2.48
C LEU A 184 -11.41 -9.75 -2.89
N VAL A 185 -11.50 -9.11 -4.06
CA VAL A 185 -10.47 -8.19 -4.58
C VAL A 185 -10.52 -6.84 -3.86
N ALA A 186 -11.72 -6.33 -3.53
CA ALA A 186 -11.88 -5.07 -2.83
C ALA A 186 -11.40 -5.14 -1.38
N ILE A 187 -11.62 -6.27 -0.69
CA ILE A 187 -11.32 -6.40 0.75
C ILE A 187 -9.92 -6.98 0.99
N ALA A 188 -9.44 -7.90 0.14
CA ALA A 188 -8.13 -8.51 0.36
C ALA A 188 -7.02 -7.44 0.31
N PRO A 189 -6.16 -7.38 1.34
CA PRO A 189 -5.13 -6.35 1.44
C PRO A 189 -4.08 -6.52 0.34
N TYR A 190 -3.35 -5.45 0.04
CA TYR A 190 -2.25 -5.42 -0.94
C TYR A 190 -2.63 -5.95 -2.33
N GLY A 191 -3.92 -5.91 -2.69
CA GLY A 191 -4.40 -6.45 -3.96
C GLY A 191 -4.20 -7.97 -4.11
N LEU A 192 -4.05 -8.74 -3.02
CA LEU A 192 -3.85 -10.19 -3.09
C LEU A 192 -5.04 -10.91 -3.75
N GLY A 193 -6.25 -10.38 -3.56
CA GLY A 193 -7.44 -10.89 -4.25
C GLY A 193 -7.30 -10.80 -5.77
N LEU A 194 -6.63 -9.76 -6.30
CA LEU A 194 -6.39 -9.60 -7.73
C LEU A 194 -5.50 -10.71 -8.26
N LEU A 195 -4.40 -11.03 -7.55
CA LEU A 195 -3.50 -12.11 -7.92
C LEU A 195 -4.22 -13.47 -7.90
N PHE A 196 -5.03 -13.69 -6.86
CA PHE A 196 -5.81 -14.91 -6.73
C PHE A 196 -6.83 -15.05 -7.88
N TRP A 197 -7.52 -13.96 -8.23
CA TRP A 197 -8.42 -13.90 -9.38
C TRP A 197 -7.71 -14.19 -10.71
N LEU A 198 -6.55 -13.56 -10.96
CA LEU A 198 -5.76 -13.77 -12.18
C LEU A 198 -5.28 -15.23 -12.32
N GLY A 199 -4.91 -15.87 -11.20
CA GLY A 199 -4.42 -17.24 -11.17
C GLY A 199 -5.52 -18.28 -11.31
N ARG A 200 -6.61 -18.10 -10.56
CA ARG A 200 -7.70 -19.08 -10.44
C ARG A 200 -8.73 -18.95 -11.55
N ASP A 201 -9.28 -17.76 -11.76
CA ASP A 201 -10.37 -17.55 -12.72
C ASP A 201 -9.84 -17.37 -14.14
N ARG A 202 -8.56 -16.96 -14.27
CA ARG A 202 -7.90 -16.68 -15.56
C ARG A 202 -8.84 -15.90 -16.46
N PRO A 203 -9.21 -14.67 -16.05
CA PRO A 203 -10.06 -13.81 -16.85
C PRO A 203 -9.53 -13.79 -18.28
N TRP A 204 -10.43 -13.77 -19.25
CA TRP A 204 -10.11 -13.83 -20.68
C TRP A 204 -9.64 -15.18 -21.26
N SER A 205 -9.47 -16.23 -20.45
CA SER A 205 -9.40 -17.59 -21.00
C SER A 205 -10.82 -18.05 -21.37
N ARG A 206 -11.05 -18.42 -22.64
CA ARG A 206 -12.35 -19.00 -23.03
C ARG A 206 -12.50 -20.33 -22.30
N SER A 207 -13.48 -20.44 -21.41
CA SER A 207 -14.05 -21.74 -21.08
C SER A 207 -14.72 -22.28 -22.34
N THR A 208 -14.13 -23.30 -22.95
CA THR A 208 -14.73 -24.12 -24.01
C THR A 208 -15.78 -25.11 -23.47
N ALA A 209 -16.44 -24.78 -22.34
CA ALA A 209 -17.53 -25.60 -21.83
C ALA A 209 -18.83 -25.17 -22.55
N PRO A 210 -19.47 -26.06 -23.33
CA PRO A 210 -20.72 -25.75 -24.00
C PRO A 210 -21.79 -25.43 -22.95
N VAL A 211 -22.49 -24.32 -23.12
CA VAL A 211 -23.51 -23.75 -22.21
C VAL A 211 -24.74 -24.67 -22.00
N GLY A 212 -24.73 -25.90 -22.55
CA GLY A 212 -25.89 -26.81 -22.55
C GLY A 212 -25.65 -28.23 -22.04
N MET A 213 -24.45 -28.61 -21.56
CA MET A 213 -24.17 -30.03 -21.23
C MET A 213 -23.93 -30.33 -19.74
N LEU A 214 -24.09 -29.34 -18.84
CA LEU A 214 -24.00 -29.55 -17.40
C LEU A 214 -25.37 -29.29 -16.75
N GLY A 215 -26.27 -30.26 -16.91
CA GLY A 215 -27.55 -30.36 -16.20
C GLY A 215 -27.39 -30.72 -14.72
N GLY A 216 -26.39 -30.17 -14.04
CA GLY A 216 -26.12 -30.40 -12.63
C GLY A 216 -25.46 -29.15 -12.06
N GLY A 217 -26.11 -28.50 -11.10
CA GLY A 217 -25.68 -27.23 -10.53
C GLY A 217 -24.29 -27.29 -9.90
N GLU A 218 -23.25 -27.03 -10.70
CA GLU A 218 -21.95 -26.64 -10.16
C GLU A 218 -22.14 -25.36 -9.37
N ARG A 219 -22.06 -25.52 -8.05
CA ARG A 219 -22.40 -24.53 -7.04
C ARG A 219 -21.37 -23.41 -7.09
N ARG A 220 -21.55 -22.43 -7.98
CA ARG A 220 -20.69 -21.24 -8.10
C ARG A 220 -20.55 -20.55 -6.74
N ASP A 221 -19.32 -20.12 -6.42
CA ASP A 221 -19.04 -19.44 -5.17
C ASP A 221 -19.86 -18.14 -5.06
N ARG A 222 -20.62 -18.02 -3.96
CA ARG A 222 -21.57 -16.92 -3.73
C ARG A 222 -20.86 -15.67 -3.24
N GLY A 223 -21.45 -14.49 -3.50
CA GLY A 223 -20.91 -13.20 -3.09
C GLY A 223 -20.54 -13.11 -1.61
N ALA A 224 -21.40 -13.61 -0.71
CA ALA A 224 -21.15 -13.62 0.73
C ALA A 224 -19.91 -14.43 1.14
N LEU A 225 -19.59 -15.50 0.40
CA LEU A 225 -18.38 -16.30 0.65
C LEU A 225 -17.12 -15.53 0.25
N GLY A 226 -17.18 -14.73 -0.82
CA GLY A 226 -16.09 -13.85 -1.25
C GLY A 226 -15.82 -12.75 -0.23
N PHE A 227 -16.89 -12.17 0.33
CA PHE A 227 -16.80 -11.23 1.45
C PHE A 227 -16.14 -11.88 2.68
N GLY A 228 -16.63 -13.05 3.10
CA GLY A 228 -16.08 -13.77 4.26
C GLY A 228 -14.61 -14.13 4.09
N LEU A 229 -14.21 -14.61 2.91
CA LEU A 229 -12.80 -14.90 2.60
C LEU A 229 -11.94 -13.64 2.53
N GLY A 230 -12.46 -12.53 2.00
CA GLY A 230 -11.76 -11.25 1.99
C GLY A 230 -11.47 -10.76 3.40
N VAL A 231 -12.49 -10.77 4.28
CA VAL A 231 -12.34 -10.40 5.70
C VAL A 231 -11.36 -11.32 6.41
N LEU A 232 -11.47 -12.63 6.22
CA LEU A 232 -10.55 -13.60 6.81
C LEU A 232 -9.11 -13.37 6.35
N ALA A 233 -8.90 -13.08 5.06
CA ALA A 233 -7.59 -12.76 4.51
C ALA A 233 -7.03 -11.47 5.12
N ALA A 234 -7.84 -10.42 5.27
CA ALA A 234 -7.43 -9.18 5.92
C ALA A 234 -7.01 -9.41 7.38
N ILE A 235 -7.79 -10.19 8.14
CA ILE A 235 -7.47 -10.55 9.53
C ILE A 235 -6.16 -11.36 9.60
N LEU A 236 -6.03 -12.40 8.76
CA LEU A 236 -4.83 -13.25 8.75
C LEU A 236 -3.57 -12.46 8.40
N VAL A 237 -3.63 -11.63 7.37
CA VAL A 237 -2.51 -10.77 6.97
C VAL A 237 -2.19 -9.77 8.07
N GLY A 238 -3.19 -9.13 8.68
CA GLY A 238 -3.00 -8.24 9.82
C GLY A 238 -2.33 -8.94 11.00
N ALA A 239 -2.77 -10.14 11.35
CA ALA A 239 -2.17 -10.94 12.42
C ALA A 239 -0.72 -11.33 12.11
N VAL A 240 -0.43 -11.73 10.87
CA VAL A 240 0.94 -12.04 10.42
C VAL A 240 1.84 -10.81 10.52
N LEU A 241 1.38 -9.64 10.09
CA LEU A 241 2.14 -8.39 10.19
C LEU A 241 2.39 -7.98 11.64
N LEU A 242 1.39 -8.13 12.52
CA LEU A 242 1.55 -7.88 13.96
C LEU A 242 2.56 -8.84 14.59
N PHE A 243 2.52 -10.12 14.22
CA PHE A 243 3.47 -11.11 14.69
C PHE A 243 4.89 -10.83 14.18
N LEU A 244 5.06 -10.53 12.90
CA LEU A 244 6.34 -10.14 12.31
C LEU A 244 6.92 -8.89 13.00
N HIS A 245 6.06 -7.93 13.31
CA HIS A 245 6.43 -6.74 14.05
C HIS A 245 6.95 -7.06 15.46
N ASP A 246 6.24 -7.90 16.21
CA ASP A 246 6.66 -8.34 17.54
C ASP A 246 7.98 -9.15 17.50
N ALA A 247 8.13 -10.03 16.49
CA ALA A 247 9.29 -10.88 16.35
C ALA A 247 10.56 -10.16 15.84
N LEU A 248 10.41 -9.17 14.96
CA LEU A 248 11.54 -8.46 14.34
C LEU A 248 11.93 -7.17 15.07
N GLY A 249 11.10 -6.67 16.00
CA GLY A 249 11.35 -5.44 16.73
C GLY A 249 11.30 -4.15 15.90
N ASP A 250 11.16 -4.26 14.57
CA ASP A 250 11.01 -3.13 13.66
C ASP A 250 9.60 -2.55 13.77
N ARG A 251 9.54 -1.31 14.24
CA ARG A 251 8.31 -0.53 14.34
C ARG A 251 8.09 0.25 13.04
N TRP A 252 7.05 -0.10 12.30
CA TRP A 252 6.73 0.55 11.02
C TRP A 252 5.66 1.65 11.17
N VAL A 253 4.80 1.56 12.19
CA VAL A 253 3.81 2.61 12.57
C VAL A 253 3.57 2.53 14.09
N PRO A 254 3.63 3.63 14.86
CA PRO A 254 3.26 3.66 16.26
C PRO A 254 1.72 3.56 16.44
N ARG A 255 1.27 2.83 17.47
CA ARG A 255 -0.15 2.81 17.85
C ARG A 255 -0.56 4.21 18.28
N SER A 256 -1.66 4.72 17.73
CA SER A 256 -2.38 5.83 18.36
C SER A 256 -2.78 5.38 19.77
N GLY A 257 -2.06 5.89 20.77
CA GLY A 257 -2.47 5.75 22.17
C GLY A 257 -3.70 6.61 22.39
N GLY A 258 -4.78 5.99 22.90
CA GLY A 258 -5.87 6.72 23.52
C GLY A 258 -5.49 7.28 24.88
#